data_AF-A0A1I4KSD2-F1
#
_entry.id   AF-A0A1I4KSD2-F1
#
_cell.length_a   1.000
_cell.length_b   1.000
_cell.length_c   1.000
_cell.angle_alpha   90.00
_cell.angle_beta   90.00
_cell.angle_gamma   90.00
#
_symmetry.space_group_name_H-M   'P 1'
#
loop_
_entity.id
_entity.type
_entity.pdbx_description
1 polymer ?
#
loop_
_entity_poly.entity_id
_entity_poly.type
_entity_poly.pdbx_seq_one_letter_code
_entity_poly.pdbx_strand_id
1 'polypeptide(L)'
;MSIIVVASDAAGRAPALLSARRLGGPPLGAGRPPLAAAGLALLLALAAASAGAAPTTFGTIIGNGLQCRDQIDNQYYYDYLLGAFGPAYKREGGAYWFKTDGTLWGIPISEVMVSDDSSALVFVGAVAEATPEKLEQAITEQLGVHYAKIDSSAFPVREASPAARIVYFDTKSKIYCAKFKPLPPALNGRRPGR
;
A
#
# COMPACT_ATOMS: atom_id res chain seq x y z
N MET A 1 -21.17 -16.22 27.81
CA MET A 1 -20.91 -16.60 26.41
C MET A 1 -19.59 -15.97 26.04
N SER A 2 -18.49 -16.71 26.18
CA SER A 2 -17.15 -16.14 26.23
C SER A 2 -16.44 -16.31 24.89
N ILE A 3 -15.92 -15.22 24.34
CA ILE A 3 -15.16 -15.23 23.09
C ILE A 3 -13.72 -15.61 23.40
N ILE A 4 -13.27 -16.77 22.90
CA ILE A 4 -11.87 -17.16 22.93
C ILE A 4 -11.24 -16.67 21.62
N VAL A 5 -10.37 -15.66 21.72
CA VAL A 5 -9.52 -15.25 20.59
C VAL A 5 -8.30 -16.16 20.58
N VAL A 6 -8.23 -17.07 19.59
CA VAL A 6 -7.04 -17.90 19.36
C VAL A 6 -6.05 -17.08 18.53
N ALA A 7 -4.97 -16.64 19.16
CA ALA A 7 -3.82 -16.10 18.43
C ALA A 7 -3.09 -17.27 17.73
N SER A 8 -2.98 -17.20 16.41
CA SER A 8 -2.21 -18.19 15.63
C SER A 8 -0.77 -17.69 15.48
N ASP A 9 0.11 -18.16 16.35
CA ASP A 9 1.56 -17.93 16.22
C ASP A 9 2.11 -18.84 15.11
N ALA A 10 2.78 -18.22 14.13
CA ALA A 10 3.41 -18.92 13.00
C ALA A 10 4.90 -18.55 12.89
N ALA A 11 5.61 -18.41 14.01
CA ALA A 11 7.05 -18.21 14.04
C ALA A 11 7.80 -19.51 14.40
N GLY A 12 7.81 -20.47 13.47
CA GLY A 12 8.54 -21.73 13.65
C GLY A 12 10.07 -21.54 13.71
N ARG A 13 10.64 -21.48 14.92
CA ARG A 13 12.08 -21.71 15.17
C ARG A 13 12.32 -22.46 16.49
N ALA A 14 13.17 -23.49 16.40
CA ALA A 14 13.51 -24.40 17.49
C ALA A 14 14.38 -23.72 18.60
N PRO A 15 14.43 -24.29 19.83
CA PRO A 15 14.95 -23.58 20.99
C PRO A 15 16.48 -23.59 21.08
N ALA A 16 17.07 -22.42 21.31
CA ALA A 16 18.46 -22.28 21.74
C ALA A 16 18.53 -22.32 23.28
N LEU A 17 18.94 -23.47 23.83
CA LEU A 17 19.42 -23.57 25.21
C LEU A 17 20.67 -22.68 25.38
N LEU A 18 20.61 -21.64 26.21
CA LEU A 18 21.82 -20.97 26.68
C LEU A 18 21.80 -20.70 28.19
N SER A 19 22.78 -21.33 28.83
CA SER A 19 23.04 -21.43 30.27
C SER A 19 23.00 -20.10 31.03
N ALA A 20 22.26 -20.07 32.15
CA ALA A 20 22.31 -18.98 33.12
C ALA A 20 23.57 -19.09 33.99
N ARG A 21 24.56 -18.21 33.76
CA ARG A 21 25.64 -17.95 34.72
C ARG A 21 25.34 -16.70 35.54
N ARG A 22 25.06 -16.88 36.84
CA ARG A 22 25.32 -15.84 37.85
C ARG A 22 26.82 -15.81 38.15
N LEU A 23 27.35 -14.62 38.44
CA LEU A 23 28.28 -14.28 39.54
C LEU A 23 29.01 -12.96 39.22
N GLY A 24 29.09 -12.03 40.18
CA GLY A 24 30.02 -10.88 40.12
C GLY A 24 29.40 -9.49 40.25
N GLY A 25 29.38 -8.99 41.48
CA GLY A 25 29.56 -7.57 41.82
C GLY A 25 30.53 -7.50 43.03
N PRO A 26 30.70 -6.36 43.73
CA PRO A 26 30.22 -5.00 43.46
C PRO A 26 31.38 -4.20 42.79
N PRO A 27 32.05 -3.12 43.31
CA PRO A 27 31.90 -2.32 44.55
C PRO A 27 31.01 -1.07 44.36
N LEU A 28 31.00 -0.17 45.37
CA LEU A 28 30.34 1.14 45.37
C LEU A 28 31.33 2.26 45.03
N GLY A 29 31.05 3.07 44.01
CA GLY A 29 31.73 4.35 43.74
C GLY A 29 30.80 5.52 44.05
N ALA A 30 31.16 6.37 45.00
CA ALA A 30 30.32 7.50 45.41
C ALA A 30 30.42 8.67 44.41
N GLY A 31 29.29 9.07 43.82
CA GLY A 31 29.18 10.23 42.93
C GLY A 31 27.73 10.70 42.76
N ARG A 32 27.39 11.83 43.38
CA ARG A 32 26.27 12.73 43.04
C ARG A 32 26.89 14.03 42.47
N PRO A 33 26.18 14.92 41.76
CA PRO A 33 24.79 14.91 41.21
C PRO A 33 24.84 15.05 39.64
N PRO A 34 23.79 15.46 38.86
CA PRO A 34 22.43 15.88 39.22
C PRO A 34 21.26 15.13 38.54
N LEU A 35 20.07 15.28 39.13
CA LEU A 35 18.79 14.90 38.54
C LEU A 35 18.41 15.91 37.42
N ALA A 36 18.79 15.65 36.18
CA ALA A 36 18.41 16.52 35.04
C ALA A 36 18.26 15.83 33.67
N ALA A 37 18.34 14.49 33.59
CA ALA A 37 18.44 13.78 32.31
C ALA A 37 17.38 12.67 32.08
N ALA A 38 16.38 12.53 32.96
CA ALA A 38 15.39 11.44 32.89
C ALA A 38 14.14 11.74 32.05
N GLY A 39 14.01 12.95 31.47
CA GLY A 39 12.77 13.40 30.81
C GLY A 39 12.68 13.15 29.29
N LEU A 40 13.79 12.92 28.59
CA LEU A 40 13.84 13.00 27.13
C LEU A 40 13.78 11.66 26.38
N ALA A 41 13.73 10.52 27.09
CA ALA A 41 13.72 9.19 26.47
C ALA A 41 12.31 8.68 26.08
N LEU A 42 11.24 9.27 26.63
CA LEU A 42 9.87 8.74 26.47
C LEU A 42 9.09 9.31 25.27
N LEU A 43 9.63 10.35 24.60
CA LEU A 43 8.95 11.06 23.52
C LEU A 43 9.23 10.53 22.10
N LEU A 44 10.18 9.60 21.92
CA LEU A 44 10.48 9.00 20.60
C LEU A 44 9.75 7.67 20.33
N ALA A 45 8.97 7.15 21.29
CA ALA A 45 8.33 5.83 21.16
C ALA A 45 7.00 5.83 20.37
N LEU A 46 6.48 7.00 19.97
CA LEU A 46 5.12 7.13 19.39
C LEU A 46 5.05 7.13 17.86
N ALA A 47 6.17 6.94 17.16
CA ALA A 47 6.24 6.98 15.69
C ALA A 47 6.13 5.59 15.01
N ALA A 48 5.74 4.54 15.75
CA ALA A 48 5.34 3.27 15.15
C ALA A 48 3.97 3.44 14.49
N ALA A 49 3.95 3.88 13.23
CA ALA A 49 2.74 3.96 12.41
C ALA A 49 2.15 2.56 12.23
N SER A 50 1.23 2.18 13.10
CA SER A 50 0.34 1.04 12.89
C SER A 50 -0.47 1.33 11.63
N ALA A 51 -0.31 0.51 10.59
CA ALA A 51 -1.27 0.50 9.49
C ALA A 51 -2.66 0.26 10.10
N GLY A 52 -3.54 1.25 9.96
CA GLY A 52 -4.90 1.15 10.46
C GLY A 52 -5.67 0.11 9.66
N ALA A 53 -6.49 -0.69 10.33
CA ALA A 53 -7.32 -1.68 9.68
C ALA A 53 -8.15 -1.05 8.56
N ALA A 54 -7.98 -1.55 7.34
CA ALA A 54 -8.59 -0.96 6.15
C ALA A 54 -10.09 -0.72 6.34
N PRO A 55 -10.59 0.51 6.08
CA PRO A 55 -12.02 0.81 6.20
C PRO A 55 -12.86 -0.12 5.33
N THR A 56 -14.10 -0.39 5.74
CA THR A 56 -15.06 -1.19 4.94
C THR A 56 -15.33 -0.60 3.56
N THR A 57 -15.07 0.70 3.36
CA THR A 57 -15.16 1.41 2.08
C THR A 57 -13.96 1.18 1.15
N PHE A 58 -12.86 0.57 1.62
CA PHE A 58 -11.63 0.36 0.85
C PHE A 58 -11.90 -0.45 -0.44
N GLY A 59 -12.68 -1.53 -0.31
CA GLY A 59 -13.12 -2.36 -1.43
C GLY A 59 -13.84 -1.57 -2.53
N THR A 60 -14.73 -0.65 -2.12
CA THR A 60 -15.49 0.19 -3.05
C THR A 60 -14.62 1.28 -3.68
N ILE A 61 -13.95 2.09 -2.85
CA ILE A 61 -13.25 3.30 -3.29
C ILE A 61 -11.99 2.96 -4.10
N ILE A 62 -11.11 2.11 -3.55
CA ILE A 62 -9.87 1.71 -4.23
C ILE A 62 -10.18 0.72 -5.35
N GLY A 63 -11.09 -0.24 -5.13
CA GLY A 63 -11.48 -1.22 -6.16
C GLY A 63 -12.06 -0.57 -7.41
N ASN A 64 -13.00 0.38 -7.30
CA ASN A 64 -13.52 1.11 -8.46
C ASN A 64 -12.46 1.97 -9.15
N GLY A 65 -11.62 2.65 -8.37
CA GLY A 65 -10.54 3.49 -8.87
C GLY A 65 -9.55 2.70 -9.72
N LEU A 66 -9.09 1.54 -9.23
CA LEU A 66 -8.19 0.63 -9.95
C LEU A 66 -8.79 0.07 -11.24
N GLN A 67 -10.11 -0.16 -11.27
CA GLN A 67 -10.85 -0.60 -12.46
C GLN A 67 -11.22 0.56 -13.39
N CYS A 68 -10.72 1.78 -13.15
CA CYS A 68 -11.06 3.01 -13.87
C CYS A 68 -12.56 3.37 -13.94
N ARG A 69 -13.39 2.76 -13.08
CA ARG A 69 -14.85 2.93 -13.07
C ARG A 69 -15.28 4.30 -12.54
N ASP A 70 -14.45 4.90 -11.69
CA ASP A 70 -14.65 6.23 -11.11
C ASP A 70 -13.73 7.29 -11.77
N GLN A 71 -13.95 8.55 -11.38
CA GLN A 71 -13.03 9.64 -11.69
C GLN A 71 -11.72 9.46 -10.94
N ILE A 72 -10.60 9.73 -11.60
CA ILE A 72 -9.27 9.62 -10.99
C ILE A 72 -8.82 11.01 -10.56
N ASP A 73 -9.19 11.38 -9.34
CA ASP A 73 -8.77 12.61 -8.66
C ASP A 73 -7.71 12.26 -7.62
N ASN A 74 -6.49 12.78 -7.80
CA ASN A 74 -5.35 12.49 -6.95
C ASN A 74 -5.49 13.06 -5.53
N GLN A 75 -6.14 14.21 -5.36
CA GLN A 75 -6.35 14.79 -4.03
C GLN A 75 -7.35 13.94 -3.24
N TYR A 76 -8.47 13.54 -3.87
CA TYR A 76 -9.46 12.66 -3.26
C TYR A 76 -8.86 11.34 -2.76
N TYR A 77 -8.10 10.64 -3.61
CA TYR A 77 -7.46 9.38 -3.21
C TYR A 77 -6.35 9.58 -2.17
N TYR A 78 -5.60 10.68 -2.23
CA TYR A 78 -4.59 11.01 -1.22
C TYR A 78 -5.22 11.25 0.15
N ASP A 79 -6.26 12.08 0.23
CA ASP A 79 -6.94 12.41 1.49
C ASP A 79 -7.65 11.19 2.09
N TYR A 80 -8.24 10.33 1.25
CA TYR A 80 -8.81 9.06 1.68
C TYR A 80 -7.76 8.15 2.33
N LEU A 81 -6.61 7.95 1.69
CA LEU A 81 -5.55 7.08 2.20
C LEU A 81 -4.85 7.69 3.42
N LEU A 82 -4.67 9.02 3.45
CA LEU A 82 -4.13 9.74 4.60
C LEU A 82 -5.03 9.58 5.84
N GLY A 83 -6.35 9.68 5.67
CA GLY A 83 -7.33 9.48 6.74
C GLY A 83 -7.47 8.03 7.19
N ALA A 84 -7.28 7.06 6.28
CA ALA A 84 -7.43 5.63 6.57
C ALA A 84 -6.17 4.98 7.16
N PHE A 85 -4.99 5.29 6.63
CA PHE A 85 -3.74 4.58 6.90
C PHE A 85 -2.63 5.48 7.48
N GLY A 86 -2.88 6.78 7.61
CA GLY A 86 -1.87 7.76 8.04
C GLY A 86 -0.98 8.24 6.87
N PRO A 87 0.14 8.93 7.17
CA PRO A 87 0.96 9.57 6.15
C PRO A 87 1.60 8.56 5.19
N ALA A 88 1.76 8.97 3.92
CA ALA A 88 2.50 8.20 2.93
C ALA A 88 3.92 7.88 3.41
N TYR A 89 4.32 6.62 3.34
CA TYR A 89 5.60 6.13 3.88
C TYR A 89 6.79 6.48 2.98
N LYS A 90 6.53 6.71 1.67
CA LYS A 90 7.51 7.23 0.72
C LYS A 90 6.82 8.00 -0.42
N ARG A 91 7.63 8.75 -1.16
CA ARG A 91 7.26 9.40 -2.42
C ARG A 91 8.27 8.99 -3.49
N GLU A 92 7.82 8.30 -4.53
CA GLU A 92 8.68 7.69 -5.55
C GLU A 92 7.91 7.48 -6.86
N GLY A 93 8.55 7.70 -8.01
CA GLY A 93 7.96 7.42 -9.33
C GLY A 93 6.77 8.31 -9.71
N GLY A 94 6.68 9.52 -9.16
CA GLY A 94 5.53 10.41 -9.35
C GLY A 94 4.31 9.98 -8.54
N ALA A 95 4.50 9.27 -7.42
CA ALA A 95 3.43 8.83 -6.53
C ALA A 95 3.77 8.99 -5.05
N TYR A 96 2.73 9.24 -4.25
CA TYR A 96 2.72 8.96 -2.82
C TYR A 96 2.36 7.50 -2.59
N TRP A 97 3.06 6.83 -1.67
CA TRP A 97 2.88 5.41 -1.37
C TRP A 97 2.41 5.21 0.07
N PHE A 98 1.33 4.47 0.24
CA PHE A 98 0.72 4.14 1.52
C PHE A 98 0.86 2.65 1.79
N LYS A 99 1.17 2.26 3.03
CA LYS A 99 1.05 0.87 3.48
C LYS A 99 -0.40 0.60 3.82
N THR A 100 -0.89 -0.58 3.46
CA THR A 100 -2.27 -1.00 3.68
C THR A 100 -2.30 -2.45 4.15
N ASP A 101 -3.35 -2.82 4.88
CA ASP A 101 -3.71 -4.21 5.22
C ASP A 101 -5.05 -4.63 4.57
N GLY A 102 -5.53 -3.82 3.62
CA GLY A 102 -6.79 -4.03 2.92
C GLY A 102 -6.78 -5.24 1.99
N THR A 103 -7.97 -5.69 1.60
CA THR A 103 -8.17 -6.83 0.69
C THR A 103 -9.08 -6.40 -0.44
N LEU A 104 -8.70 -6.69 -1.68
CA LEU A 104 -9.51 -6.48 -2.88
C LEU A 104 -9.67 -7.81 -3.61
N TRP A 105 -10.91 -8.17 -3.96
CA TRP A 105 -11.24 -9.42 -4.66
C TRP A 105 -10.70 -10.69 -3.96
N GLY A 106 -10.62 -10.67 -2.63
CA GLY A 106 -10.05 -11.76 -1.83
C GLY A 106 -8.51 -11.82 -1.81
N ILE A 107 -7.83 -10.86 -2.45
CA ILE A 107 -6.36 -10.76 -2.49
C ILE A 107 -5.89 -9.62 -1.57
N PRO A 108 -4.91 -9.86 -0.67
CA PRO A 108 -4.33 -8.81 0.14
C PRO A 108 -3.63 -7.74 -0.70
N ILE A 109 -3.79 -6.48 -0.30
CA ILE A 109 -3.13 -5.31 -0.89
C ILE A 109 -2.17 -4.76 0.15
N SER A 110 -0.86 -4.83 -0.11
CA SER A 110 0.17 -4.35 0.81
C SER A 110 0.48 -2.86 0.65
N GLU A 111 0.25 -2.32 -0.55
CA GLU A 111 0.53 -0.91 -0.85
C GLU A 111 -0.53 -0.33 -1.79
N VAL A 112 -0.88 0.93 -1.58
CA VAL A 112 -1.63 1.76 -2.54
C VAL A 112 -0.78 2.98 -2.89
N MET A 113 -0.77 3.34 -4.17
CA MET A 113 -0.01 4.47 -4.71
C MET A 113 -0.94 5.44 -5.46
N VAL A 114 -0.75 6.73 -5.25
CA VAL A 114 -1.56 7.80 -5.86
C VAL A 114 -0.63 8.83 -6.49
N SER A 115 -0.97 9.29 -7.70
CA SER A 115 -0.19 10.33 -8.42
C SER A 115 0.06 11.55 -7.54
N ASP A 116 1.32 11.96 -7.43
CA ASP A 116 1.75 13.13 -6.63
C ASP A 116 1.66 14.46 -7.39
N ASP A 117 0.91 14.45 -8.50
CA ASP A 117 0.74 15.51 -9.49
C ASP A 117 2.00 15.85 -10.33
N SER A 118 3.17 15.24 -10.10
CA SER A 118 4.41 15.61 -10.81
C SER A 118 4.48 15.15 -12.28
N SER A 119 3.50 14.38 -12.75
CA SER A 119 3.47 13.82 -14.11
C SER A 119 2.26 14.30 -14.93
N ALA A 120 2.25 14.02 -16.24
CA ALA A 120 1.10 14.26 -17.11
C ALA A 120 -0.07 13.26 -16.87
N LEU A 121 0.13 12.24 -16.04
CA LEU A 121 -0.85 11.22 -15.70
C LEU A 121 -1.39 11.43 -14.28
N VAL A 122 -2.71 11.32 -14.13
CA VAL A 122 -3.36 11.07 -12.83
C VAL A 122 -3.64 9.57 -12.76
N PHE A 123 -3.27 8.95 -11.64
CA PHE A 123 -3.41 7.52 -11.45
C PHE A 123 -3.63 7.15 -9.99
N VAL A 124 -4.29 6.00 -9.82
CA VAL A 124 -4.32 5.23 -8.58
C VAL A 124 -3.87 3.81 -8.91
N GLY A 125 -3.01 3.24 -8.07
CA GLY A 125 -2.45 1.91 -8.23
C GLY A 125 -2.35 1.17 -6.91
N ALA A 126 -2.22 -0.15 -6.96
CA ALA A 126 -2.09 -1.01 -5.80
C ALA A 126 -1.12 -2.16 -6.07
N VAL A 127 -0.37 -2.57 -5.04
CA VAL A 127 0.44 -3.79 -5.03
C VAL A 127 -0.39 -4.90 -4.40
N ALA A 128 -0.75 -5.90 -5.20
CA ALA A 128 -1.50 -7.06 -4.75
C ALA A 128 -0.55 -8.24 -4.47
N GLU A 129 -0.79 -8.97 -3.38
CA GLU A 129 -0.01 -10.14 -2.94
C GLU A 129 -0.35 -11.40 -3.77
N ALA A 130 -0.40 -11.26 -5.09
CA ALA A 130 -0.70 -12.30 -6.06
C ALA A 130 0.00 -12.01 -7.39
N THR A 131 0.22 -13.04 -8.22
CA THR A 131 0.71 -12.84 -9.60
C THR A 131 -0.36 -12.18 -10.48
N PRO A 132 0.00 -11.55 -11.61
CA PRO A 132 -0.97 -10.94 -12.52
C PRO A 132 -2.10 -11.87 -12.97
N GLU A 133 -1.81 -13.16 -13.18
CA GLU A 133 -2.78 -14.19 -13.56
C GLU A 133 -3.83 -14.42 -12.46
N LYS A 134 -3.38 -14.55 -11.20
CA LYS A 134 -4.27 -14.76 -10.06
C LYS A 134 -5.13 -13.54 -9.77
N LEU A 135 -4.57 -12.34 -9.94
CA LEU A 135 -5.30 -11.09 -9.79
C LEU A 135 -6.36 -10.92 -10.90
N GLU A 136 -5.98 -11.15 -12.16
CA GLU A 136 -6.88 -11.17 -13.31
C GLU A 136 -8.04 -12.17 -13.11
N GLN A 137 -7.74 -13.39 -12.64
CA GLN A 137 -8.74 -14.41 -12.33
C GLN A 137 -9.71 -13.94 -11.24
N ALA A 138 -9.22 -13.47 -10.09
CA ALA A 138 -10.07 -13.01 -8.98
C ALA A 138 -10.96 -11.82 -9.36
N ILE A 139 -10.44 -10.88 -10.16
CA ILE A 139 -11.23 -9.77 -10.73
C ILE A 139 -12.30 -10.30 -11.69
N THR A 140 -11.95 -11.24 -12.56
CA THR A 140 -12.89 -11.84 -13.51
C THR A 140 -14.03 -12.56 -12.79
N GLU A 141 -13.71 -13.37 -11.77
CA GLU A 141 -14.69 -14.14 -10.99
C GLU A 141 -15.68 -13.26 -10.22
N GLN A 142 -15.25 -12.08 -9.74
CA GLN A 142 -16.10 -11.19 -8.92
C GLN A 142 -16.77 -10.05 -9.70
N LEU A 143 -16.14 -9.55 -10.76
CA LEU A 143 -16.60 -8.36 -11.51
C LEU A 143 -16.92 -8.64 -12.98
N GLY A 144 -16.58 -9.81 -13.53
CA GLY A 144 -16.71 -10.10 -14.96
C GLY A 144 -15.80 -9.25 -15.87
N VAL A 145 -14.77 -8.60 -15.30
CA VAL A 145 -13.84 -7.75 -16.06
C VAL A 145 -12.69 -8.62 -16.57
N HIS A 146 -12.64 -8.80 -17.89
CA HIS A 146 -11.58 -9.53 -18.58
C HIS A 146 -10.45 -8.60 -19.01
N TYR A 147 -9.21 -9.06 -18.90
CA TYR A 147 -8.02 -8.35 -19.36
C TYR A 147 -7.45 -9.02 -20.62
N ALA A 148 -6.97 -8.22 -21.56
CA ALA A 148 -6.22 -8.68 -22.72
C ALA A 148 -4.71 -8.48 -22.48
N LYS A 149 -3.88 -9.45 -22.90
CA LYS A 149 -2.43 -9.24 -22.99
C LYS A 149 -2.13 -8.33 -24.18
N ILE A 150 -1.42 -7.22 -23.94
CA ILE A 150 -1.11 -6.21 -24.99
C ILE A 150 0.29 -6.37 -25.59
N ASP A 151 1.09 -7.32 -25.08
CA ASP A 151 2.41 -7.66 -25.61
C ASP A 151 2.69 -9.17 -25.49
N SER A 152 3.77 -9.62 -26.14
CA SER A 152 4.23 -11.01 -26.19
C SER A 152 5.51 -11.27 -25.39
N SER A 153 5.85 -10.39 -24.44
CA SER A 153 7.02 -10.56 -23.57
C SER A 153 6.82 -11.71 -22.56
N ALA A 154 7.88 -12.03 -21.82
CA ALA A 154 7.82 -12.99 -20.71
C ALA A 154 6.93 -12.53 -19.55
N PHE A 155 6.68 -11.21 -19.42
CA PHE A 155 5.94 -10.60 -18.32
C PHE A 155 4.88 -9.62 -18.86
N PRO A 156 3.90 -10.12 -19.63
CA PRO A 156 3.08 -9.28 -20.48
C PRO A 156 2.16 -8.36 -19.65
N VAL A 157 2.07 -7.11 -20.09
CA VAL A 157 1.10 -6.15 -19.59
C VAL A 157 -0.30 -6.63 -19.98
N ARG A 158 -1.20 -6.55 -19.01
CA ARG A 158 -2.62 -6.85 -19.16
C ARG A 158 -3.41 -5.55 -19.12
N GLU A 159 -4.36 -5.37 -20.02
CA GLU A 159 -5.18 -4.18 -20.11
C GLU A 159 -6.68 -4.53 -20.20
N ALA A 160 -7.50 -3.77 -19.47
CA ALA A 160 -8.95 -3.79 -19.57
C ALA A 160 -9.49 -2.37 -19.80
N SER A 161 -10.54 -2.27 -20.61
CA SER A 161 -11.23 -1.00 -20.88
C SER A 161 -11.86 -0.46 -19.59
N PRO A 162 -11.76 0.86 -19.29
CA PRO A 162 -11.30 1.93 -20.20
C PRO A 162 -9.79 2.24 -20.16
N ALA A 163 -9.05 1.90 -19.08
CA ALA A 163 -7.60 2.13 -18.98
C ALA A 163 -6.94 1.36 -17.81
N ALA A 164 -7.57 0.29 -17.31
CA ALA A 164 -7.07 -0.46 -16.16
C ALA A 164 -5.98 -1.43 -16.61
N ARG A 165 -4.85 -1.47 -15.91
CA ARG A 165 -3.72 -2.34 -16.26
C ARG A 165 -3.23 -3.18 -15.10
N ILE A 166 -2.79 -4.40 -15.39
CA ILE A 166 -2.08 -5.28 -14.45
C ILE A 166 -0.70 -5.58 -15.03
N VAL A 167 0.34 -5.39 -14.22
CA VAL A 167 1.74 -5.66 -14.58
C VAL A 167 2.42 -6.50 -13.49
N TYR A 168 3.48 -7.22 -13.88
CA TYR A 168 4.33 -7.91 -12.92
C TYR A 168 5.06 -6.91 -12.00
N PHE A 169 5.23 -7.31 -10.74
CA PHE A 169 6.07 -6.60 -9.78
C PHE A 169 6.80 -7.64 -8.92
N ASP A 170 7.95 -8.12 -9.44
CA ASP A 170 8.64 -9.29 -8.90
C ASP A 170 7.69 -10.51 -8.81
N THR A 171 7.51 -11.10 -7.64
CA THR A 171 6.61 -12.22 -7.33
C THR A 171 5.14 -11.81 -7.18
N LYS A 172 4.85 -10.51 -7.28
CA LYS A 172 3.56 -9.87 -7.05
C LYS A 172 3.03 -9.22 -8.32
N SER A 173 1.93 -8.49 -8.20
CA SER A 173 1.36 -7.70 -9.28
C SER A 173 1.10 -6.26 -8.84
N LYS A 174 1.20 -5.35 -9.80
CA LYS A 174 0.70 -3.98 -9.68
C LYS A 174 -0.50 -3.85 -10.59
N ILE A 175 -1.65 -3.48 -10.02
CA ILE A 175 -2.81 -3.01 -10.76
C ILE A 175 -2.87 -1.50 -10.68
N TYR A 176 -3.24 -0.81 -11.76
CA TYR A 176 -3.44 0.62 -11.75
C TYR A 176 -4.44 1.09 -12.81
N CYS A 177 -5.13 2.18 -12.49
CA CYS A 177 -5.81 3.00 -13.48
C CYS A 177 -4.98 4.26 -13.72
N ALA A 178 -4.64 4.57 -14.97
CA ALA A 178 -3.96 5.81 -15.34
C ALA A 178 -4.72 6.53 -16.44
N LYS A 179 -4.97 7.84 -16.26
CA LYS A 179 -5.62 8.73 -17.23
C LYS A 179 -4.71 9.95 -17.41
N PHE A 180 -4.66 10.52 -18.62
CA PHE A 180 -4.00 11.82 -18.81
C PHE A 180 -4.77 12.92 -18.06
N LYS A 181 -4.04 13.88 -17.48
CA LYS A 181 -4.65 15.12 -16.99
C LYS A 181 -5.44 15.78 -18.13
N PRO A 182 -6.62 16.37 -17.86
CA PRO A 182 -7.31 17.20 -18.85
C PRO A 182 -6.35 18.25 -19.41
N LEU A 183 -6.31 18.39 -20.74
CA LEU A 183 -5.54 19.47 -21.35
C LEU A 183 -6.06 20.82 -20.84
N PRO A 184 -5.18 21.78 -20.51
CA PRO A 184 -5.60 23.14 -20.18
C PRO A 184 -6.59 23.67 -21.23
N PRO A 185 -7.62 24.46 -20.85
CA PRO A 185 -8.65 24.90 -21.79
C PRO A 185 -8.12 25.55 -23.09
N ALA A 186 -6.98 26.24 -23.01
CA ALA A 186 -6.27 26.84 -24.15
C ALA A 186 -5.75 25.82 -25.20
N LEU A 187 -5.67 24.53 -24.86
CA LEU A 187 -5.25 23.43 -25.74
C LEU A 187 -6.40 22.50 -26.13
N ASN A 188 -7.53 22.53 -25.40
CA ASN A 188 -8.68 21.64 -25.61
C ASN A 188 -9.51 21.94 -26.89
N GLY A 189 -9.19 23.02 -27.62
CA GLY A 189 -9.90 23.42 -28.84
C GLY A 189 -9.21 23.03 -30.16
N ARG A 190 -7.97 22.51 -30.12
CA ARG A 190 -7.15 22.31 -31.33
C ARG A 190 -7.28 20.89 -31.88
N ARG A 191 -8.48 20.51 -32.36
CA ARG A 191 -8.64 19.32 -33.23
C ARG A 191 -7.69 19.47 -34.43
N PRO A 192 -6.71 18.57 -34.65
CA PRO A 192 -6.01 18.51 -35.92
C PRO A 192 -7.04 18.14 -36.98
N GLY A 193 -7.19 18.96 -38.02
CA GLY A 193 -8.29 18.82 -38.97
C GLY A 193 -8.23 17.54 -39.80
N ARG A 194 -9.06 16.55 -39.44
CA ARG A 194 -9.75 15.58 -40.31
C ARG A 194 -10.82 14.83 -39.52
#